data_AF-A0A515HL97-F1
#
_entry.id   AF-A0A515HL97-F1
#
_cell.length_a   1.000
_cell.length_b   1.000
_cell.length_c   1.000
_cell.angle_alpha   90.00
_cell.angle_beta   90.00
_cell.angle_gamma   90.00
#
_symmetry.space_group_name_H-M   'P 1'
#
loop_
_entity.id
_entity.type
_entity.pdbx_description
1 polymer ?
#
loop_
_entity_poly.entity_id
_entity_poly.type
_entity_poly.pdbx_seq_one_letter_code
_entity_poly.pdbx_strand_id
1 'polypeptide(L)' 'ILQAKVPVFEDDNASVLAARVQAQEHRIYPMVAKWLVDERLIMKDGKAYLDGAELGAHGYASDE' A
#
# COMPACT_ATOMS: atom_id res chain seq x y z
N ILE A 1 1.01 2.46 5.17
CA ILE A 1 -0.36 2.97 4.93
C ILE A 1 -1.16 2.00 4.06
N LEU A 2 -0.63 1.56 2.92
CA LEU A 2 -1.22 0.51 2.09
C LEU A 2 -0.12 -0.52 1.78
N GLN A 3 -0.46 -1.81 1.79
CA GLN A 3 0.46 -2.88 1.41
C GLN A 3 -0.19 -3.75 0.32
N ALA A 4 0.59 -4.10 -0.70
CA ALA A 4 0.20 -5.04 -1.73
C ALA A 4 1.08 -6.30 -1.62
N LYS A 5 0.46 -7.48 -1.61
CA LYS A 5 1.17 -8.76 -1.63
C LYS A 5 1.54 -9.11 -3.07
N VAL A 6 2.77 -9.56 -3.28
CA VAL A 6 3.26 -9.98 -4.59
C VAL A 6 3.71 -11.44 -4.49
N PRO A 7 3.15 -12.36 -5.30
CA PRO A 7 3.60 -13.75 -5.30
C PRO A 7 5.03 -13.85 -5.81
N VAL A 8 5.80 -14.81 -5.31
CA VAL A 8 7.15 -15.15 -5.79
C VAL A 8 7.13 -16.56 -6.33
N PHE A 9 7.60 -16.75 -7.56
CA PHE A 9 7.69 -18.06 -8.22
C PHE A 9 9.14 -18.53 -8.27
N GLU A 10 9.36 -19.85 -8.42
CA GLU A 10 10.70 -20.44 -8.44
C GLU A 10 11.57 -19.93 -9.60
N ASP A 11 10.96 -19.56 -10.72
CA ASP A 11 11.65 -19.01 -11.90
C ASP A 11 11.83 -17.47 -11.86
N ASP A 12 11.37 -16.79 -10.79
CA ASP A 12 11.51 -15.34 -10.70
C ASP A 12 12.99 -14.96 -10.46
N ASN A 13 13.52 -14.11 -11.34
CA ASN A 13 14.74 -13.37 -11.05
C ASN A 13 14.42 -12.03 -10.38
N ALA A 14 15.44 -11.41 -9.77
CA ALA A 14 15.28 -10.14 -9.05
C ALA A 14 14.65 -9.03 -9.91
N SER A 15 14.92 -9.01 -11.22
CA SER A 15 14.36 -8.00 -12.13
C SER A 15 12.88 -8.24 -12.42
N VAL A 16 12.45 -9.49 -12.57
CA VAL A 16 11.03 -9.87 -12.75
C VAL A 16 10.23 -9.57 -11.49
N LEU A 17 10.78 -9.91 -10.32
CA LEU A 17 10.15 -9.59 -9.04
C LEU A 17 10.02 -8.07 -8.85
N ALA A 18 11.08 -7.31 -9.15
CA ALA A 18 11.06 -5.86 -9.06
C ALA A 18 10.01 -5.23 -9.99
N ALA A 19 9.89 -5.71 -11.24
CA ALA A 19 8.87 -5.23 -12.16
C ALA A 19 7.44 -5.49 -11.65
N ARG A 20 7.22 -6.66 -11.00
CA ARG A 20 5.92 -7.00 -10.41
C ARG A 20 5.60 -6.12 -9.20
N VAL A 21 6.58 -5.86 -8.34
CA VAL A 21 6.44 -4.91 -7.22
C VAL A 21 6.16 -3.50 -7.73
N GLN A 22 6.92 -3.01 -8.71
CA GLN A 22 6.73 -1.68 -9.29
C GLN A 22 5.35 -1.49 -9.91
N ALA A 23 4.81 -2.53 -10.57
CA ALA A 23 3.46 -2.52 -11.09
C ALA A 23 2.40 -2.36 -9.99
N GLN A 24 2.62 -2.94 -8.80
CA GLN A 24 1.76 -2.72 -7.65
C GLN A 24 1.94 -1.32 -7.06
N GLU A 25 3.19 -0.84 -6.93
CA GLU A 25 3.50 0.51 -6.46
C GLU A 25 2.78 1.59 -7.28
N HIS A 26 2.81 1.49 -8.61
CA HIS A 26 2.10 2.41 -9.50
C HIS A 26 0.58 2.44 -9.30
N ARG A 27 -0.02 1.39 -8.71
CA ARG A 27 -1.45 1.36 -8.38
C ARG A 27 -1.72 1.92 -6.99
N ILE A 28 -0.96 1.46 -6.00
CA ILE A 28 -1.21 1.80 -4.58
C ILE A 28 -0.78 3.23 -4.23
N TYR A 29 0.29 3.75 -4.85
CA TYR A 29 0.84 5.05 -4.48
C TYR A 29 -0.10 6.22 -4.84
N PRO A 30 -0.66 6.28 -6.06
CA PRO A 30 -1.64 7.31 -6.40
C PRO A 30 -2.92 7.21 -5.56
N MET A 31 -3.34 6.01 -5.15
CA MET A 31 -4.51 5.82 -4.28
C MET A 31 -4.28 6.43 -2.89
N VAL A 32 -3.13 6.15 -2.28
CA VAL A 32 -2.76 6.73 -0.98
C VAL A 32 -2.61 8.24 -1.07
N ALA A 33 -1.99 8.74 -2.14
CA ALA A 33 -1.88 10.18 -2.39
C ALA A 33 -3.26 10.83 -2.52
N LYS A 34 -4.21 10.18 -3.20
CA LYS A 34 -5.59 10.65 -3.28
C LYS A 34 -6.26 10.70 -1.92
N TRP A 35 -6.14 9.65 -1.08
CA TRP A 35 -6.69 9.67 0.27
C TRP A 35 -6.12 10.79 1.14
N LEU A 36 -4.84 11.13 0.94
CA LEU A 36 -4.20 12.24 1.64
C LEU A 36 -4.77 13.60 1.20
N VAL A 37 -4.95 13.81 -0.11
CA VAL A 37 -5.52 15.05 -0.66
C VAL A 37 -6.99 15.20 -0.31
N ASP A 38 -7.74 14.10 -0.25
CA ASP A 38 -9.15 14.06 0.14
C ASP A 38 -9.35 14.20 1.67
N GLU A 39 -8.28 14.42 2.45
CA GLU A 39 -8.28 14.46 3.93
C GLU A 39 -8.84 13.20 4.61
N ARG A 40 -8.99 12.12 3.84
CA ARG A 40 -9.47 10.82 4.33
C ARG A 40 -8.38 10.11 5.13
N LEU A 41 -7.14 10.30 4.74
CA LEU A 41 -5.96 9.71 5.37
C LEU A 41 -5.25 10.77 6.24
N ILE A 42 -5.23 10.54 7.55
CA ILE A 42 -4.67 11.45 8.53
C ILE A 42 -3.62 10.71 9.36
N MET A 43 -2.47 11.35 9.62
CA MET A 43 -1.53 10.84 10.61
C MET A 43 -1.74 11.58 11.94
N LYS A 44 -2.03 10.86 13.01
CA LYS A 44 -2.24 11.41 14.35
C LYS A 44 -1.55 10.52 15.38
N ASP A 45 -0.78 11.12 16.28
CA ASP A 45 -0.08 10.41 17.37
C ASP A 45 0.83 9.26 16.87
N GLY A 46 1.46 9.45 15.69
CA GLY A 46 2.31 8.44 15.05
C GLY A 46 1.54 7.27 14.41
N LYS A 47 0.21 7.32 14.39
CA LYS A 47 -0.68 6.32 13.81
C LYS A 47 -1.39 6.87 12.58
N ALA A 48 -1.57 6.03 11.57
CA ALA A 48 -2.33 6.41 10.37
C ALA A 48 -3.81 6.09 10.58
N TYR A 49 -4.69 7.00 10.20
CA TYR A 49 -6.14 6.85 10.26
C TYR A 49 -6.70 7.05 8.85
N LEU A 50 -7.55 6.14 8.39
CA LEU A 50 -8.27 6.26 7.12
C LEU A 50 -9.77 6.31 7.42
N ASP A 51 -10.44 7.38 6.98
CA ASP A 51 -11.88 7.62 7.24
C ASP A 51 -12.25 7.54 8.73
N GLY A 52 -11.31 7.91 9.61
CA GLY A 52 -11.47 7.83 11.06
C GLY A 52 -11.15 6.47 11.69
N ALA A 53 -10.84 5.44 10.91
CA ALA A 53 -10.39 4.13 11.39
C ALA A 53 -8.87 4.09 11.50
N GLU A 54 -8.34 3.67 12.66
CA GLU A 54 -6.90 3.46 12.84
C GLU A 54 -6.43 2.29 11.95
N LEU A 55 -5.44 2.55 11.11
CA LEU A 55 -4.76 1.52 10.35
C LEU A 55 -3.77 0.78 11.25
N GLY A 56 -3.84 -0.56 11.22
CA GLY A 56 -2.90 -1.40 11.96
C GLY A 56 -1.45 -1.29 11.45
N ALA A 57 -0.53 -2.04 12.06
CA ALA A 57 0.90 -2.02 11.71
C ALA A 57 1.19 -2.36 10.23
N HIS A 58 0.28 -3.09 9.58
CA HIS A 58 0.36 -3.46 8.16
C HIS A 58 -0.36 -2.49 7.22
N GLY A 59 -0.94 -1.40 7.75
CA GLY A 59 -1.75 -0.46 6.98
C GLY A 59 -3.12 -1.02 6.59
N TYR A 60 -3.74 -0.40 5.60
CA TYR A 60 -4.90 -0.93 4.89
C TYR A 60 -4.43 -2.13 4.09
N ALA A 61 -4.78 -3.34 4.53
CA ALA A 61 -4.57 -4.55 3.76
C ALA A 61 -5.78 -4.68 2.82
N SER A 62 -5.61 -4.36 1.54
CA SER A 62 -6.54 -4.86 0.53
C SER A 62 -6.22 -6.34 0.34
N ASP A 63 -6.85 -7.21 1.12
CA ASP A 63 -6.92 -8.65 0.86
C ASP A 63 -7.96 -8.91 -0.28
N GLU A 64 -7.75 -8.27 -1.43
CA GLU A 64 -8.37 -8.63 -2.71
C GLU A 64 -7.30 -8.99 -3.74
#